data_AF-A0A9N9IDJ6-F1
#
_entry.id   AF-A0A9N9IDJ6-F1
#
_cell.length_a   1.000
_cell.length_b   1.000
_cell.length_c   1.000
_cell.angle_alpha   90.00
_cell.angle_beta   90.00
_cell.angle_gamma   90.00
#
_symmetry.space_group_name_H-M   'P 1'
#
loop_
_entity.id
_entity.type
_entity.pdbx_description
1 polymer ?
#
loop_
_entity_poly.entity_id
_entity_poly.type
_entity_poly.pdbx_seq_one_letter_code
_entity_poly.pdbx_strand_id
1 'polypeptide(L)' 'MDLRDTRILVAVDFGITYSGFAYVHKENPENVVVNNSWPGREGVFKTPTALQYDERYNKVISWGYNAL' A
#
# COMPACT_ATOMS: atom_id res chain seq x y z
N MET A 1 13.99 16.07 7.88
CA MET A 1 12.57 16.26 7.53
C MET A 1 11.92 16.90 8.74
N ASP A 2 11.45 18.14 8.61
CA ASP A 2 10.73 18.80 9.70
C ASP A 2 9.32 18.20 9.75
N LEU A 3 8.92 17.66 10.91
CA LEU A 3 7.57 17.10 11.11
C LEU A 3 6.47 18.12 10.81
N ARG A 4 6.78 19.43 10.88
CA ARG A 4 5.86 20.52 10.52
C ARG A 4 5.48 20.53 9.02
N ASP A 5 6.34 19.99 8.15
CA ASP A 5 6.07 19.88 6.71
C ASP A 5 5.43 18.54 6.32
N THR A 6 5.31 17.58 7.24
CA THR A 6 4.56 16.34 6.98
C THR A 6 3.08 16.67 6.79
N ARG A 7 2.54 16.45 5.59
CA ARG A 7 1.13 16.75 5.26
C ARG A 7 0.22 15.53 5.30
N ILE A 8 0.77 14.35 5.06
CA ILE A 8 0.05 13.08 5.02
C ILE A 8 0.65 12.15 6.06
N LEU A 9 -0.20 11.53 6.88
CA LEU A 9 0.15 10.38 7.69
C LEU A 9 -0.33 9.12 6.96
N VAL A 10 0.52 8.10 6.87
CA VAL A 10 0.17 6.80 6.27
C VAL A 10 0.35 5.70 7.32
N ALA A 11 -0.69 4.92 7.55
CA ALA A 11 -0.66 3.71 8.37
C ALA A 11 -0.58 2.49 7.44
N VAL A 12 0.44 1.66 7.61
CA VAL A 12 0.66 0.47 6.78
C VAL A 12 0.49 -0.78 7.62
N ASP A 13 -0.32 -1.71 7.14
CA ASP A 13 -0.53 -3.04 7.72
C ASP A 13 0.10 -4.08 6.78
N PHE A 14 1.27 -4.59 7.16
CA PHE A 14 1.94 -5.70 6.48
C PHE A 14 1.52 -7.04 7.10
N GLY A 15 0.40 -7.58 6.63
CA GLY A 15 -0.05 -8.90 7.03
C GLY A 15 0.71 -10.01 6.30
N ILE A 16 0.62 -11.24 6.83
CA ILE A 16 1.27 -12.41 6.23
C ILE A 16 0.73 -12.70 4.82
N THR A 17 -0.60 -12.74 4.67
CA THR A 17 -1.25 -13.06 3.38
C THR A 17 -1.65 -11.82 2.60
N TYR A 18 -2.04 -10.76 3.30
CA TYR A 18 -2.59 -9.55 2.70
C TYR A 18 -2.08 -8.31 3.42
N SER A 19 -1.70 -7.30 2.63
CA SER A 19 -1.25 -6.00 3.10
C SER A 19 -2.24 -4.90 2.71
N GLY A 20 -2.28 -3.82 3.49
CA GLY A 20 -3.12 -2.66 3.22
C GLY A 20 -2.53 -1.38 3.79
N PHE A 21 -3.08 -0.25 3.40
CA PHE A 21 -2.74 1.02 4.03
C PHE A 21 -3.96 1.94 4.12
N ALA A 22 -3.88 2.86 5.07
CA ALA A 22 -4.78 4.00 5.18
C ALA A 22 -3.95 5.29 5.28
N TYR A 23 -4.52 6.41 4.86
CA TYR A 23 -3.84 7.70 4.93
C TYR A 23 -4.80 8.81 5.32
N VAL A 24 -4.25 9.88 5.87
CA VAL A 24 -5.00 11.08 6.29
C VAL A 24 -4.16 12.33 6.08
N HIS A 25 -4.81 13.41 5.64
CA HIS A 25 -4.16 14.72 5.52
C HIS A 25 -4.27 15.50 6.83
N LYS A 26 -3.19 16.15 7.27
CA LYS A 26 -3.13 16.84 8.58
C LYS A 26 -4.19 17.93 8.76
N GLU A 27 -4.62 18.55 7.66
CA GLU A 27 -5.63 19.62 7.65
C GLU A 27 -7.07 19.07 7.70
N ASN A 28 -7.25 17.76 7.53
CA ASN A 28 -8.55 17.09 7.59
C ASN A 28 -8.38 15.73 8.33
N PRO A 29 -8.04 15.77 9.63
CA PRO A 29 -7.72 14.58 10.43
C PRO A 29 -8.90 13.62 10.61
N GLU A 30 -10.13 14.08 10.45
CA GLU A 30 -11.36 13.29 10.51
C GLU A 30 -11.58 12.43 9.26
N ASN A 31 -10.96 12.79 8.13
CA ASN A 31 -11.14 12.10 6.85
C ASN A 31 -10.02 11.10 6.58
N VAL A 32 -10.07 9.97 7.27
CA VAL A 32 -9.17 8.83 7.03
C VAL A 32 -9.63 8.08 5.79
N VAL A 33 -8.74 7.92 4.81
CA VAL A 33 -8.99 7.16 3.60
C VAL A 33 -8.31 5.80 3.71
N VAL A 34 -9.09 4.72 3.64
CA VAL A 34 -8.55 3.35 3.50
C VAL A 34 -8.38 3.08 2.01
N ASN A 35 -7.18 2.72 1.58
CA ASN A 35 -6.92 2.45 0.17
C ASN A 35 -7.74 1.25 -0.30
N ASN A 36 -8.43 1.41 -1.42
CA ASN A 36 -9.17 0.34 -2.08
C ASN A 36 -8.84 0.19 -3.57
N SER A 37 -7.97 1.04 -4.10
CA SER A 37 -7.50 0.99 -5.49
C SER A 37 -6.11 0.36 -5.50
N TRP A 38 -6.00 -0.82 -6.13
CA TRP A 38 -4.75 -1.55 -6.28
C TRP A 38 -4.52 -1.90 -7.75
N PRO A 39 -3.25 -1.95 -8.20
CA PRO A 39 -2.94 -2.51 -9.51
C PRO A 39 -3.51 -3.94 -9.63
N GLY A 40 -4.31 -4.16 -10.68
CA GLY A 40 -4.96 -5.45 -10.94
C GLY A 40 -6.29 -5.68 -10.22
N ARG A 41 -6.67 -4.86 -9.22
CA ARG A 41 -7.97 -5.00 -8.53
C ARG A 41 -8.45 -3.71 -7.86
N GLU A 42 -9.63 -3.26 -8.27
CA GLU A 42 -10.34 -2.13 -7.66
C GLU A 42 -11.36 -2.59 -6.60
N GLY A 43 -11.65 -1.73 -5.63
CA GLY A 43 -12.71 -1.93 -4.64
C GLY A 43 -12.37 -2.87 -3.47
N VAL A 44 -11.10 -3.26 -3.29
CA VAL A 44 -10.66 -4.14 -2.19
C VAL A 44 -9.69 -3.44 -1.25
N PHE A 45 -9.89 -3.56 0.06
CA PHE A 45 -9.08 -2.82 1.04
C PHE A 45 -7.67 -3.39 1.27
N LYS A 46 -7.38 -4.58 0.75
CA LYS A 46 -6.08 -5.22 0.87
C LYS A 46 -5.67 -5.87 -0.45
N THR A 47 -4.36 -5.98 -0.64
CA THR A 47 -3.71 -6.68 -1.76
C THR A 47 -2.86 -7.82 -1.21
N PRO A 48 -2.60 -8.90 -1.97
CA PRO A 48 -1.72 -9.98 -1.54
C PRO A 48 -0.35 -9.45 -1.08
N THR A 49 0.18 -9.98 0.03
CA THR A 49 1.56 -9.74 0.45
C THR A 49 2.48 -10.62 -0.40
N ALA A 50 2.58 -10.30 -1.69
CA ALA A 50 3.29 -11.09 -2.69
C ALA A 50 4.20 -10.20 -3.53
N LEU A 51 5.39 -10.73 -3.86
CA LEU A 51 6.35 -10.14 -4.78
C LEU A 51 6.68 -11.18 -5.85
N GLN A 52 6.65 -10.77 -7.12
CA GLN A 52 7.18 -11.56 -8.22
C GLN A 52 8.58 -11.04 -8.55
N TYR A 53 9.52 -11.96 -8.64
CA TYR A 53 10.87 -11.66 -9.09
C TYR A 53 11.05 -12.05 -10.56
N ASP A 54 12.06 -11.46 -11.20
CA ASP A 54 12.56 -11.95 -12.49
C ASP A 54 13.12 -13.37 -12.37
N GLU A 55 13.39 -14.02 -13.51
CA GLU A 55 13.87 -15.41 -13.54
C GLU A 55 15.21 -15.61 -12.81
N ARG A 56 15.99 -14.53 -12.64
CA ARG A 56 17.27 -14.53 -11.93
C ARG A 56 17.14 -14.18 -10.44
N TYR A 57 15.92 -13.95 -9.95
CA TYR A 57 15.61 -13.59 -8.58
C TYR A 57 16.37 -12.37 -8.05
N ASN A 58 16.72 -11.42 -8.93
CA ASN A 58 17.53 -10.25 -8.58
C ASN A 58 16.75 -8.93 -8.65
N LYS A 59 15.56 -8.95 -9.27
CA LYS A 59 14.69 -7.78 -9.40
C LYS A 59 13.25 -8.16 -9.12
N VAL A 60 12.58 -7.36 -8.29
CA VAL A 60 11.13 -7.39 -8.18
C VAL A 60 10.54 -6.79 -9.45
N ILE A 61 9.69 -7.55 -10.13
CA ILE A 61 9.03 -7.13 -11.39
C ILE A 61 7.55 -6.81 -11.20
N SER A 62 6.91 -7.36 -10.18
CA SER A 62 5.52 -7.05 -9.82
C SER A 62 5.26 -7.35 -8.33
N TRP A 63 4.13 -6.87 -7.82
CA TRP A 63 3.68 -7.05 -6.44
C TRP A 63 2.16 -7.11 -6.36
N GLY A 64 1.62 -7.58 -5.24
CA GLY A 64 0.18 -7.63 -5.01
C GLY A 64 -0.53 -8.59 -5.95
N TYR A 65 -1.70 -8.20 -6.48
CA TYR A 65 -2.47 -9.04 -7.42
C TYR A 65 -1.73 -9.32 -8.73
N ASN A 66 -0.88 -8.40 -9.19
CA ASN A 66 -0.10 -8.61 -10.42
C ASN A 66 1.05 -9.61 -10.26
N ALA A 67 1.36 -10.01 -9.02
CA ALA A 67 2.39 -11.00 -8.71
C ALA A 67 1.85 -12.43 -8.54
N LEU A 68 0.54 -12.61 -8.70
CA LEU A 68 -0.16 -13.90 -8.70
C LEU A 68 -0.52 -14.29 -10.13
#